data_AF-A0A563EHB4-F1
#
_entry.id   AF-A0A563EHB4-F1
#
_cell.length_a   1.000
_cell.length_b   1.000
_cell.length_c   1.000
_cell.angle_alpha   90.00
_cell.angle_beta   90.00
_cell.angle_gamma   90.00
#
_symmetry.space_group_name_H-M   'P 1'
#
loop_
_entity.id
_entity.type
_entity.pdbx_description
1 polymer ?
#
loop_
_entity_poly.entity_id
_entity_poly.type
_entity_poly.pdbx_seq_one_letter_code
_entity_poly.pdbx_strand_id
1 'polypeptide(L)'
;MSDLYTSLHALRSDAAVWRNVAHDVETLRPVVGELYLADAHIGSVAVDHGMGRLLEDLRLAVDSLLGGAGRTFREISDTLGRTADTYLNEETGNLHTMNRIEGQL
;
A
#
# COMPACT_ATOMS: atom_id res chain seq x y z
N MET A 1 -13.95 -21.17 17.14
CA MET A 1 -14.17 -21.05 15.69
C MET A 1 -14.74 -19.68 15.29
N SER A 2 -15.92 -19.25 15.76
CA SER A 2 -16.53 -17.92 15.43
C SER A 2 -15.56 -16.73 15.51
N ASP A 3 -14.84 -16.61 16.62
CA ASP A 3 -13.99 -15.44 16.89
C ASP A 3 -12.75 -15.41 15.99
N LEU A 4 -12.22 -16.58 15.63
CA LEU A 4 -11.12 -16.69 14.69
C LEU A 4 -11.56 -16.21 13.30
N TYR A 5 -12.66 -16.73 12.77
CA TYR A 5 -13.19 -16.29 11.47
C TYR A 5 -13.49 -14.79 11.44
N THR A 6 -14.03 -14.24 12.54
CA THR A 6 -14.26 -12.80 12.67
C THR A 6 -12.95 -12.02 12.62
N SER A 7 -11.91 -12.48 13.31
CA SER A 7 -10.59 -11.84 13.33
C SER A 7 -9.89 -11.91 11.97
N LEU A 8 -9.98 -13.05 11.27
CA LEU A 8 -9.44 -13.22 9.91
C LEU A 8 -10.18 -12.35 8.90
N HIS A 9 -11.50 -12.18 9.06
CA HIS A 9 -12.27 -11.25 8.24
C HIS A 9 -11.84 -9.80 8.49
N ALA A 10 -11.61 -9.41 9.75
CA ALA A 10 -11.09 -8.10 10.09
C ALA A 10 -9.72 -7.84 9.44
N LEU A 11 -8.77 -8.79 9.52
CA LEU A 11 -7.47 -8.68 8.85
C LEU A 11 -7.60 -8.48 7.33
N ARG A 12 -8.51 -9.19 6.67
CA ARG A 12 -8.76 -9.03 5.23
C ARG A 12 -9.43 -7.69 4.90
N SER A 13 -10.33 -7.23 5.76
CA SER A 13 -10.95 -5.91 5.64
C SER A 13 -9.90 -4.80 5.75
N ASP A 14 -9.04 -4.88 6.77
CA ASP A 14 -7.94 -3.92 6.96
C ASP A 14 -6.95 -3.95 5.79
N ALA A 15 -6.62 -5.15 5.27
CA ALA A 15 -5.82 -5.28 4.06
C ALA A 15 -6.43 -4.53 2.86
N ALA A 16 -7.75 -4.64 2.66
CA ALA A 16 -8.45 -3.92 1.60
C ALA A 16 -8.41 -2.40 1.80
N VAL A 17 -8.53 -1.91 3.04
CA VAL A 17 -8.37 -0.48 3.36
C VAL A 17 -6.98 0.01 2.94
N TRP A 18 -5.91 -0.69 3.35
CA TRP A 18 -4.55 -0.30 3.00
C TRP A 18 -4.28 -0.37 1.50
N ARG A 19 -4.87 -1.34 0.80
CA ARG A 19 -4.79 -1.43 -0.66
C ARG A 19 -5.46 -0.25 -1.34
N ASN A 20 -6.62 0.19 -0.86
CA ASN A 20 -7.31 1.36 -1.39
C ASN A 20 -6.50 2.63 -1.13
N VAL A 21 -5.96 2.82 0.07
CA VAL A 21 -5.07 3.95 0.38
C VAL A 21 -3.83 3.94 -0.53
N ALA A 22 -3.24 2.77 -0.79
CA ALA A 22 -2.12 2.66 -1.72
C ALA A 22 -2.50 3.08 -3.15
N HIS A 23 -3.71 2.72 -3.59
CA HIS A 23 -4.24 3.14 -4.88
C HIS A 23 -4.45 4.65 -4.94
N ASP A 24 -5.13 5.21 -3.94
CA ASP A 24 -5.41 6.65 -3.84
C ASP A 24 -4.10 7.47 -3.90
N VAL A 25 -3.07 7.04 -3.17
CA VAL A 25 -1.75 7.70 -3.21
C VAL A 25 -1.09 7.61 -4.60
N GLU A 26 -1.15 6.47 -5.28
CA GLU A 26 -0.59 6.36 -6.63
C GLU A 26 -1.33 7.24 -7.64
N THR A 27 -2.64 7.44 -7.48
CA THR A 27 -3.41 8.33 -8.37
C THR A 27 -3.00 9.81 -8.27
N LEU A 28 -2.30 10.21 -7.20
CA LEU A 28 -1.78 11.57 -7.04
C LEU A 28 -0.46 11.79 -7.79
N ARG A 29 0.29 10.73 -8.13
CA ARG A 29 1.60 10.86 -8.77
C ARG A 29 1.56 11.52 -10.15
N PRO A 30 0.59 11.20 -11.04
CA PRO A 30 0.42 11.93 -12.29
C PRO A 30 0.20 13.44 -12.07
N VAL A 31 -0.58 13.82 -11.05
CA VAL A 31 -0.85 15.22 -10.71
C VAL A 31 0.43 15.94 -10.29
N VAL A 32 1.30 15.30 -9.52
CA VAL A 32 2.63 15.85 -9.19
C VAL A 32 3.53 15.93 -10.42
N GLY A 33 3.40 14.99 -11.35
CA GLY A 33 4.05 15.06 -12.67
C GLY A 33 3.67 16.32 -13.46
N GLU A 34 2.40 16.73 -13.38
CA GLU A 34 1.88 17.92 -14.05
C GLU A 34 2.34 19.25 -13.43
N LEU A 35 2.89 19.24 -12.20
CA LEU A 35 3.48 20.43 -11.56
C LEU A 35 4.82 20.85 -12.19
N TYR A 36 5.21 20.24 -13.31
CA TYR A 36 6.38 20.65 -14.05
C TYR A 36 6.23 22.08 -14.58
N LEU A 37 7.18 22.95 -14.20
CA LEU A 37 7.29 24.31 -14.71
C LEU A 37 8.53 24.42 -15.58
N ALA A 38 8.33 24.64 -16.88
CA ALA A 38 9.41 25.04 -17.77
C ALA A 38 10.00 26.40 -17.35
N ASP A 39 11.29 26.62 -17.64
CA ASP A 39 12.00 27.88 -17.35
C ASP A 39 11.28 29.11 -17.89
N ALA A 40 10.61 28.98 -19.05
CA ALA A 40 9.79 30.02 -19.66
C ALA A 40 8.62 30.49 -18.77
N HIS A 41 8.15 29.67 -17.84
CA HIS A 41 7.06 29.98 -16.91
C HIS A 41 7.56 30.63 -15.60
N ILE A 42 8.85 30.52 -15.29
CA ILE A 42 9.45 30.97 -14.01
C ILE A 42 10.11 32.35 -14.18
N GLY A 43 10.50 32.69 -15.40
CA GLY A 43 11.18 33.94 -15.75
C GLY A 43 12.69 33.84 -15.56
N SER A 44 13.46 34.47 -16.46
CA SER A 44 14.91 34.28 -16.56
C SER A 44 15.66 34.61 -15.27
N VAL A 45 15.32 35.72 -14.60
CA VAL A 45 15.98 36.13 -13.34
C VAL A 45 15.81 35.07 -12.25
N ALA A 46 14.63 34.46 -12.12
CA ALA A 46 14.40 33.43 -11.11
C ALA A 46 15.07 32.09 -11.47
N VAL A 47 15.14 31.76 -12.77
CA VAL A 47 15.90 30.61 -13.28
C VAL A 47 17.39 30.79 -13.00
N ASP A 48 17.95 31.97 -13.26
CA ASP A 48 19.36 32.30 -12.99
C ASP A 48 19.72 32.17 -11.49
N HIS A 49 18.74 32.40 -10.62
CA HIS A 49 18.87 32.20 -9.17
C HIS A 49 18.53 30.76 -8.70
N GLY A 50 18.31 29.83 -9.63
CA GLY A 50 18.16 28.40 -9.35
C GLY A 50 16.74 27.93 -9.03
N MET A 51 15.71 28.78 -9.20
CA MET A 51 14.32 28.43 -8.87
C MET A 51 13.78 27.25 -9.69
N GLY A 52 14.16 27.14 -10.97
CA GLY A 52 13.76 26.02 -11.83
C GLY A 52 14.25 24.67 -11.30
N ARG A 53 15.52 24.60 -10.88
CA ARG A 53 16.09 23.39 -10.26
C ARG A 53 15.39 23.08 -8.92
N LEU A 54 15.17 24.09 -8.08
CA LEU A 54 14.52 23.89 -6.78
C LEU A 54 13.10 23.35 -6.92
N LEU A 55 12.32 23.84 -7.89
CA LEU A 55 10.97 23.34 -8.17
C LEU A 55 10.99 21.91 -8.70
N GLU A 56 11.93 21.57 -9.58
CA GLU A 56 12.09 20.20 -10.08
C GLU A 56 12.52 19.24 -8.96
N ASP A 57 13.49 19.63 -8.13
CA ASP A 57 13.93 18.84 -6.99
C ASP A 57 12.77 18.59 -6.00
N LEU A 58 11.95 19.62 -5.75
CA LEU A 58 10.75 19.49 -4.91
C LEU A 58 9.73 18.53 -5.54
N ARG A 59 9.48 18.65 -6.85
CA ARG A 59 8.57 17.76 -7.58
C ARG A 59 9.01 16.30 -7.48
N LEU A 60 10.30 16.04 -7.69
CA LEU A 60 10.89 14.71 -7.59
C LEU A 60 10.84 14.17 -6.15
N ALA A 61 11.08 15.01 -5.15
CA ALA A 61 10.99 14.63 -3.75
C ALA A 61 9.56 14.21 -3.37
N VAL A 62 8.55 14.98 -3.81
CA VAL A 62 7.14 14.64 -3.57
C VAL A 62 6.74 13.35 -4.31
N ASP A 63 7.12 13.18 -5.57
CA ASP A 63 6.84 11.93 -6.31
C ASP A 63 7.46 10.71 -5.62
N SER A 64 8.69 10.84 -5.14
CA SER A 64 9.40 9.78 -4.41
C SER A 64 8.69 9.42 -3.10
N LEU A 65 8.24 10.42 -2.33
CA LEU A 65 7.49 10.21 -1.08
C LEU A 65 6.16 9.50 -1.33
N LEU A 66 5.40 9.93 -2.35
CA LEU A 66 4.15 9.27 -2.73
C LEU A 66 4.38 7.84 -3.18
N GLY A 67 5.38 7.60 -4.04
CA GLY A 67 5.75 6.25 -4.48
C GLY A 67 6.21 5.36 -3.31
N GLY A 68 6.93 5.93 -2.34
CA GLY A 68 7.33 5.26 -1.10
C GLY A 68 6.12 4.85 -0.26
N ALA A 69 5.23 5.80 0.03
CA ALA A 69 4.01 5.56 0.79
C ALA A 69 3.11 4.49 0.13
N GLY A 70 2.89 4.59 -1.19
CA GLY A 70 2.12 3.61 -1.96
C GLY A 70 2.69 2.19 -1.86
N ARG A 71 4.02 2.03 -1.92
CA ARG A 71 4.67 0.72 -1.71
C ARG A 71 4.46 0.20 -0.29
N THR A 72 4.70 1.04 0.73
CA THR A 72 4.52 0.64 2.13
C THR A 72 3.08 0.20 2.41
N PHE A 73 2.07 0.90 1.91
CA PHE A 73 0.68 0.50 2.09
C PHE A 73 0.33 -0.82 1.40
N ARG A 74 0.90 -1.09 0.21
CA ARG A 74 0.77 -2.41 -0.44
C ARG A 74 1.42 -3.51 0.38
N GLU A 75 2.61 -3.28 0.92
CA GLU A 75 3.31 -4.25 1.78
C GLU A 75 2.51 -4.58 3.05
N ILE A 76 1.89 -3.58 3.68
CA ILE A 76 1.00 -3.76 4.83
C ILE A 76 -0.22 -4.60 4.42
N SER A 77 -0.92 -4.21 3.35
CA SER A 77 -2.06 -4.96 2.80
C SER A 77 -1.71 -6.43 2.57
N ASP A 78 -0.60 -6.69 1.88
CA ASP A 78 -0.20 -8.04 1.50
C ASP A 78 0.27 -8.86 2.71
N THR A 79 0.83 -8.22 3.73
CA THR A 79 1.17 -8.88 4.99
C THR A 79 -0.07 -9.30 5.75
N LEU A 80 -1.05 -8.41 5.91
CA LEU A 80 -2.33 -8.71 6.58
C LEU A 80 -3.10 -9.82 5.87
N GLY A 81 -3.17 -9.75 4.53
CA GLY A 81 -3.81 -10.79 3.72
C GLY A 81 -3.14 -12.16 3.88
N ARG A 82 -1.80 -12.21 3.78
CA ARG A 82 -1.04 -13.45 3.99
C ARG A 82 -1.22 -14.02 5.39
N THR A 83 -1.19 -13.17 6.43
CA THR A 83 -1.44 -13.60 7.81
C THR A 83 -2.83 -14.22 7.95
N ALA A 84 -3.86 -13.60 7.38
CA ALA A 84 -5.21 -14.14 7.42
C ALA A 84 -5.32 -15.50 6.71
N ASP A 85 -4.66 -15.65 5.56
CA ASP A 85 -4.68 -16.90 4.79
C ASP A 85 -3.91 -18.02 5.49
N THR A 86 -2.75 -17.72 6.10
CA THR A 86 -1.98 -18.68 6.88
C THR A 86 -2.82 -19.26 8.03
N TYR A 87 -3.43 -18.41 8.85
CA TYR A 87 -4.24 -18.88 9.98
C TYR A 87 -5.49 -19.66 9.54
N LEU A 88 -6.13 -19.26 8.45
CA LEU A 88 -7.28 -20.02 7.90
C LEU A 88 -6.87 -21.44 7.47
N ASN A 89 -5.71 -21.54 6.80
CA ASN A 89 -5.20 -22.81 6.33
C ASN A 89 -4.79 -23.73 7.49
N GLU A 90 -4.16 -23.18 8.52
CA GLU A 90 -3.81 -23.90 9.74
C GLU A 90 -5.04 -24.45 10.46
N GLU A 91 -6.08 -23.63 10.66
CA GLU A 91 -7.33 -24.08 11.29
C GLU A 91 -8.02 -25.16 10.48
N THR A 92 -8.09 -25.00 9.15
CA THR A 92 -8.71 -25.98 8.25
C THR A 92 -7.94 -27.31 8.26
N GLY A 93 -6.61 -27.27 8.33
CA GLY A 93 -5.76 -28.45 8.43
C GLY A 93 -5.91 -29.19 9.77
N ASN A 94 -6.03 -28.43 10.86
CA ASN A 94 -6.27 -28.97 12.20
C ASN A 94 -7.61 -29.71 12.28
N LEU A 95 -8.69 -29.10 11.76
CA LEU A 95 -10.02 -29.73 11.71
C LEU A 95 -10.02 -31.05 10.93
N HIS A 96 -9.35 -31.10 9.77
CA HIS A 96 -9.21 -32.35 9.01
C HIS A 96 -8.46 -33.45 9.78
N THR A 97 -7.46 -33.07 10.56
CA THR A 97 -6.68 -34.01 11.36
C THR A 97 -7.49 -34.55 12.54
N MET A 98 -8.24 -33.69 13.23
CA MET A 98 -9.14 -34.10 14.32
C MET A 98 -10.23 -35.06 13.82
N ASN A 99 -10.94 -34.72 12.74
CA ASN A 99 -11.98 -35.58 12.17
C ASN A 99 -11.45 -36.97 11.77
N ARG A 100 -10.19 -37.06 11.32
CA ARG A 100 -9.55 -38.35 10.98
C ARG A 100 -9.31 -39.21 12.22
N ILE A 101 -8.91 -38.60 13.34
CA ILE A 101 -8.67 -39.32 14.61
C ILE A 101 -9.99 -39.78 15.22
N GLU A 102 -11.01 -38.93 15.22
CA GLU A 102 -12.34 -39.28 15.75
C GLU A 102 -13.03 -40.38 14.93
N GLY A 103 -12.83 -40.42 13.60
CA GLY A 103 -13.37 -41.49 12.76
C GLY A 103 -12.64 -42.84 12.84
N GLN A 104 -11.53 -42.91 13.59
CA GLN A 104 -10.74 -44.14 13.80
C GLN A 104 -10.93 -44.75 15.20
N LEU A 105 -11.73 -44.11 16.07
CA LEU A 105 -12.14 -44.60 17.39
C LEU A 105 -13.55 -45.18 17.35
#